data_AF-A0A3M1U9F8-F1
#
_entry.id   AF-A0A3M1U9F8-F1
#
_cell.length_a   1.000
_cell.length_b   1.000
_cell.length_c   1.000
_cell.angle_alpha   90.00
_cell.angle_beta   90.00
_cell.angle_gamma   90.00
#
_symmetry.space_group_name_H-M   'P 1'
#
loop_
_entity.id
_entity.type
_entity.pdbx_description
1 polymer ?
#
loop_
_entity_poly.entity_id
_entity_poly.type
_entity_poly.pdbx_seq_one_letter_code
_entity_poly.pdbx_strand_id
1 'polypeptide(L)'
;MAALGDVEACGVLAGFVGDPSSPVRSAAARALGILRCPECAPLLIQAARDADPEVRHAAVSALTEMGCAEAEAVILERITDPVPSVRLAAARACAEMHFRSAAPRLRVALSDATDETIPEIAYALAVCGGYSDLETILWAAAGVRSQLGRRRCLLAAARILGVEDELYRLLLMDPVARDQEILRRARSGGASMEAAVRAYQNDDEAAGVVALAEASGLEEVRMLADFEIEERFLLALVLATKRQFE
;
A
#
# COMPACT_ATOMS: atom_id res chain seq x y z
N MET A 1 23.17 -17.95 12.86
CA MET A 1 23.85 -17.95 14.17
C MET A 1 24.12 -16.49 14.52
N ALA A 2 23.29 -15.89 15.37
CA ALA A 2 23.64 -14.60 15.98
C ALA A 2 24.92 -14.81 16.80
N ALA A 3 25.92 -13.96 16.61
CA ALA A 3 27.17 -14.07 17.34
C ALA A 3 26.94 -13.76 18.83
N LEU A 4 27.79 -14.25 19.73
CA LEU A 4 27.75 -13.87 21.15
C LEU A 4 27.73 -12.34 21.37
N GLY A 5 28.37 -11.59 20.46
CA GLY A 5 28.35 -10.12 20.45
C GLY A 5 26.98 -9.51 20.14
N ASP A 6 26.12 -10.19 19.37
CA ASP A 6 24.76 -9.71 19.08
C ASP A 6 23.87 -9.85 20.31
N VAL A 7 24.01 -10.96 21.06
CA VAL A 7 23.24 -11.22 22.28
C VAL A 7 23.59 -10.22 23.40
N GLU A 8 24.88 -9.92 23.60
CA GLU A 8 25.31 -8.90 24.56
C GLU A 8 24.85 -7.50 24.13
N ALA A 9 24.92 -7.17 22.83
CA ALA A 9 24.43 -5.90 22.31
C ALA A 9 22.93 -5.74 22.54
N CYS A 10 22.14 -6.79 22.32
CA CYS A 10 20.71 -6.83 22.61
C CYS A 10 20.41 -6.51 24.08
N GLY A 11 21.11 -7.15 25.02
CA GLY A 11 20.92 -6.93 26.45
C GLY A 11 21.24 -5.49 26.88
N VAL A 12 22.30 -4.90 26.34
CA VAL A 12 22.67 -3.51 26.62
C VAL A 12 21.64 -2.54 26.04
N LEU A 13 21.24 -2.73 24.78
CA LEU A 13 20.27 -1.87 24.10
C LEU A 13 18.87 -1.93 24.72
N ALA A 14 18.47 -3.10 25.23
CA ALA A 14 17.22 -3.27 25.98
C ALA A 14 17.11 -2.29 27.16
N GLY A 15 18.23 -2.03 27.85
CA GLY A 15 18.28 -1.06 28.95
C GLY A 15 17.99 0.39 28.54
N PHE A 16 18.23 0.74 27.28
CA PHE A 16 18.02 2.10 26.76
C PHE A 16 16.62 2.33 26.19
N VAL A 17 15.77 1.30 26.08
CA VAL A 17 14.37 1.45 25.64
C VAL A 17 13.55 2.27 26.65
N GLY A 18 13.97 2.32 27.92
CA GLY A 18 13.35 3.13 28.97
C GLY A 18 14.08 4.43 29.31
N ASP A 19 15.05 4.85 28.50
CA ASP A 19 15.88 6.03 28.79
C ASP A 19 15.03 7.32 28.91
N PRO A 20 15.37 8.27 29.82
CA PRO A 20 14.66 9.55 29.91
C PRO A 20 14.61 10.34 28.60
N SER A 21 15.63 10.21 27.75
CA SER A 21 15.77 10.89 26.47
C SER A 21 15.06 10.15 25.34
N SER A 22 14.05 10.76 24.71
CA SER A 22 13.33 10.13 23.60
C SER A 22 14.19 9.82 22.36
N PRO A 23 15.20 10.65 21.99
CA PRO A 23 16.16 10.26 20.96
C PRO A 23 16.89 8.95 21.28
N VAL A 24 17.28 8.74 22.55
CA VAL A 24 17.97 7.52 22.98
C VAL A 24 17.03 6.32 22.91
N ARG A 25 15.79 6.44 23.42
CA ARG A 25 14.78 5.38 23.30
C ARG A 25 14.52 4.98 21.86
N SER A 26 14.37 5.95 20.95
CA SER A 26 14.12 5.68 19.52
C SER A 26 15.32 5.01 18.85
N ALA A 27 16.55 5.41 19.20
CA ALA A 27 17.76 4.80 18.69
C ALA A 27 17.92 3.36 19.20
N ALA A 28 17.64 3.12 20.48
CA ALA A 28 17.63 1.78 21.06
C ALA A 28 16.60 0.88 20.35
N ALA A 29 15.38 1.36 20.15
CA ALA A 29 14.34 0.61 19.45
C ALA A 29 14.76 0.22 18.01
N ARG A 30 15.29 1.18 17.23
CA ARG A 30 15.82 0.90 15.89
C ARG A 30 16.94 -0.13 15.90
N ALA A 31 17.91 0.02 16.82
CA ALA A 31 19.04 -0.90 16.91
C ALA A 31 18.59 -2.34 17.24
N LEU A 32 17.61 -2.50 18.13
CA LEU A 32 17.03 -3.81 18.45
C LEU A 32 16.30 -4.46 17.26
N GLY A 33 15.64 -3.66 16.41
CA GLY A 33 15.06 -4.12 15.14
C GLY A 33 16.11 -4.65 14.16
N ILE A 34 17.17 -3.86 13.95
CA ILE A 34 18.30 -4.22 13.07
C ILE A 34 18.98 -5.51 13.53
N LEU A 35 19.20 -5.66 14.84
CA LEU A 35 19.78 -6.87 15.42
C LEU A 35 18.82 -8.07 15.42
N ARG A 36 17.55 -7.84 15.11
CA ARG A 36 16.46 -8.83 15.14
C ARG A 36 16.41 -9.59 16.46
N CYS A 37 16.15 -8.84 17.52
CA CYS A 37 16.16 -9.31 18.90
C CYS A 37 14.74 -9.71 19.40
N PRO A 38 14.26 -10.95 19.16
CA PRO A 38 12.90 -11.34 19.52
C PRO A 38 12.65 -11.27 21.05
N GLU A 39 13.67 -11.51 21.88
CA GLU A 39 13.57 -11.40 23.33
C GLU A 39 13.26 -9.98 23.82
N CYS A 40 13.52 -8.95 22.99
CA CYS A 40 13.18 -7.56 23.28
C CYS A 40 11.78 -7.16 22.80
N ALA A 41 11.02 -8.06 22.15
CA ALA A 41 9.68 -7.74 21.66
C ALA A 41 8.74 -7.15 22.74
N PRO A 42 8.71 -7.65 24.01
CA PRO A 42 7.86 -7.05 25.04
C PRO A 42 8.20 -5.58 25.33
N LEU A 43 9.48 -5.21 25.31
CA LEU A 43 9.93 -3.83 25.52
C LEU A 43 9.55 -2.94 24.34
N LEU A 44 9.68 -3.46 23.12
CA LEU A 44 9.30 -2.73 21.91
C LEU A 44 7.78 -2.56 21.80
N ILE A 45 6.99 -3.54 22.25
CA ILE A 45 5.52 -3.42 22.35
C ILE A 45 5.13 -2.28 23.31
N GLN A 46 5.88 -2.11 24.41
CA GLN A 46 5.68 -0.95 25.31
C GLN A 46 6.10 0.36 24.63
N ALA A 47 7.26 0.39 23.96
CA ALA A 47 7.76 1.56 23.24
C ALA A 47 6.85 2.01 22.08
N ALA A 48 6.09 1.09 21.47
CA ALA A 48 5.07 1.43 20.47
C ALA A 48 3.91 2.28 21.04
N ARG A 49 3.81 2.43 22.36
CA ARG A 49 2.87 3.30 23.07
C ARG A 49 3.54 4.51 23.74
N ASP A 50 4.80 4.79 23.40
CA ASP A 50 5.55 5.92 23.97
C ASP A 50 4.86 7.27 23.68
N ALA A 51 5.09 8.26 24.56
CA ALA A 51 4.59 9.60 24.38
C ALA A 51 5.20 10.28 23.14
N ASP A 52 6.46 9.97 22.84
CA ASP A 52 7.20 10.50 21.71
C ASP A 52 6.90 9.71 20.42
N PRO A 53 6.47 10.37 19.34
CA PRO A 53 6.09 9.70 18.10
C PRO A 53 7.27 9.01 17.39
N GLU A 54 8.50 9.52 17.52
CA GLU A 54 9.67 8.91 16.89
C GLU A 54 10.02 7.58 17.57
N VAL A 55 9.77 7.48 18.88
CA VAL A 55 9.89 6.22 19.62
C VAL A 55 8.81 5.24 19.18
N ARG A 56 7.55 5.68 19.05
CA ARG A 56 6.45 4.83 18.56
C ARG A 56 6.73 4.29 17.17
N HIS A 57 7.15 5.16 16.24
CA HIS A 57 7.57 4.78 14.89
C HIS A 57 8.66 3.72 14.95
N ALA A 58 9.78 4.03 15.63
CA ALA A 58 10.94 3.14 15.71
C ALA A 58 10.57 1.76 16.26
N ALA A 59 9.72 1.72 17.27
CA ALA A 59 9.24 0.48 17.87
C ALA A 59 8.36 -0.34 16.91
N VAL A 60 7.41 0.29 16.21
CA VAL A 60 6.57 -0.40 15.20
C VAL A 60 7.43 -0.96 14.08
N SER A 61 8.37 -0.18 13.55
CA SER A 61 9.29 -0.64 12.50
C SER A 61 10.16 -1.80 12.98
N ALA A 62 10.73 -1.71 14.19
CA ALA A 62 11.53 -2.79 14.76
C ALA A 62 10.73 -4.10 14.94
N LEU A 63 9.49 -4.01 15.44
CA LEU A 63 8.61 -5.17 15.59
C LEU A 63 8.27 -5.81 14.23
N THR A 64 8.12 -4.99 13.19
CA THR A 64 7.87 -5.44 11.82
C THR A 64 9.10 -6.14 11.22
N GLU A 65 10.29 -5.53 11.34
CA GLU A 65 11.56 -6.10 10.86
C GLU A 65 11.89 -7.47 11.49
N MET A 66 11.43 -7.68 12.72
CA MET A 66 11.53 -8.95 13.44
C MET A 66 10.44 -9.96 13.10
N GLY A 67 9.35 -9.54 12.43
CA GLY A 67 8.20 -10.39 12.18
C GLY A 67 7.43 -10.79 13.46
N CYS A 68 7.39 -9.92 14.48
CA CYS A 68 6.76 -10.21 15.77
C CYS A 68 5.23 -10.17 15.69
N ALA A 69 4.59 -11.30 15.38
CA ALA A 69 3.14 -11.40 15.25
C ALA A 69 2.38 -11.00 16.53
N GLU A 70 2.99 -11.18 17.70
CA GLU A 70 2.43 -10.78 19.00
C GLU A 70 2.21 -9.26 19.12
N ALA A 71 2.87 -8.46 18.27
CA ALA A 71 2.70 -7.01 18.20
C ALA A 71 1.44 -6.57 17.45
N GLU A 72 0.66 -7.48 16.86
CA GLU A 72 -0.52 -7.15 16.04
C GLU A 72 -1.44 -6.14 16.73
N ALA A 73 -1.80 -6.38 17.99
CA ALA A 73 -2.69 -5.50 18.74
C ALA A 73 -2.15 -4.06 18.86
N VAL A 74 -0.87 -3.89 19.22
CA VAL A 74 -0.29 -2.53 19.39
C VAL A 74 -0.06 -1.84 18.04
N ILE A 75 0.26 -2.60 16.99
CA ILE A 75 0.39 -2.07 15.62
C ILE A 75 -0.97 -1.58 15.12
N LEU A 76 -2.04 -2.33 15.35
CA LEU A 76 -3.40 -1.93 15.00
C LEU A 76 -3.85 -0.63 15.70
N GLU A 77 -3.43 -0.40 16.95
CA GLU A 77 -3.67 0.86 17.65
C GLU A 77 -3.00 2.07 16.96
N ARG A 78 -1.86 1.85 16.28
CA ARG A 78 -1.09 2.91 15.63
C ARG A 78 -1.60 3.32 14.24
N ILE A 79 -2.54 2.57 13.66
CA ILE A 79 -3.14 2.91 12.35
C ILE A 79 -3.81 4.30 12.37
N THR A 80 -4.36 4.71 13.52
CA THR A 80 -5.02 6.02 13.71
C THR A 80 -4.20 6.96 14.60
N ASP A 81 -2.87 6.79 14.64
CA ASP A 81 -1.98 7.67 15.41
C ASP A 81 -2.09 9.13 14.92
N PRO A 82 -2.03 10.13 15.81
CA PRO A 82 -2.08 11.53 15.39
C PRO A 82 -0.91 11.93 14.48
N VAL A 83 0.21 11.21 14.53
CA VAL A 83 1.39 11.53 13.73
C VAL A 83 1.43 10.70 12.44
N PRO A 84 1.49 11.35 11.25
CA PRO A 84 1.52 10.67 9.95
C PRO A 84 2.61 9.59 9.82
N SER A 85 3.83 9.86 10.30
CA SER A 85 4.93 8.91 10.22
C SER A 85 4.66 7.62 10.99
N VAL A 86 3.92 7.69 12.11
CA VAL A 86 3.53 6.52 12.90
C VAL A 86 2.41 5.74 12.21
N ARG A 87 1.42 6.42 11.63
CA ARG A 87 0.38 5.76 10.82
C ARG A 87 0.96 5.02 9.63
N LEU A 88 1.93 5.62 8.94
CA LEU A 88 2.65 4.99 7.82
C LEU A 88 3.37 3.71 8.26
N ALA A 89 4.10 3.78 9.38
CA ALA A 89 4.79 2.60 9.94
C ALA A 89 3.78 1.50 10.28
N ALA A 90 2.65 1.84 10.89
CA ALA A 90 1.60 0.88 11.24
C ALA A 90 0.92 0.25 10.00
N ALA A 91 0.57 1.04 8.99
CA ALA A 91 -0.04 0.55 7.76
C ALA A 91 0.90 -0.41 7.01
N ARG A 92 2.19 -0.05 6.91
CA ARG A 92 3.22 -0.93 6.31
C ARG A 92 3.38 -2.22 7.11
N ALA A 93 3.46 -2.14 8.43
CA ALA A 93 3.51 -3.30 9.31
C ALA A 93 2.33 -4.24 9.09
N CYS A 94 1.10 -3.71 9.02
CA CYS A 94 -0.08 -4.52 8.73
C CYS A 94 0.00 -5.23 7.37
N ALA A 95 0.51 -4.55 6.34
CA ALA A 95 0.67 -5.11 5.01
C ALA A 95 1.75 -6.21 4.97
N GLU A 96 2.95 -5.92 5.50
CA GLU A 96 4.10 -6.84 5.51
C GLU A 96 3.85 -8.09 6.36
N MET A 97 3.14 -7.93 7.48
CA MET A 97 2.82 -9.03 8.40
C MET A 97 1.46 -9.67 8.10
N HIS A 98 0.76 -9.20 7.07
CA HIS A 98 -0.54 -9.71 6.63
C HIS A 98 -1.62 -9.76 7.73
N PHE A 99 -1.68 -8.75 8.60
CA PHE A 99 -2.69 -8.65 9.65
C PHE A 99 -4.08 -8.38 9.06
N ARG A 100 -4.80 -9.45 8.70
CA ARG A 100 -6.17 -9.36 8.12
C ARG A 100 -7.14 -8.62 9.05
N SER A 101 -6.91 -8.69 10.37
CA SER A 101 -7.70 -7.97 11.37
C SER A 101 -7.57 -6.45 11.30
N ALA A 102 -6.57 -5.92 10.56
CA ALA A 102 -6.36 -4.49 10.36
C ALA A 102 -7.40 -3.85 9.43
N ALA A 103 -8.04 -4.62 8.54
CA ALA A 103 -8.90 -4.09 7.47
C ALA A 103 -9.99 -3.12 7.97
N PRO A 104 -10.74 -3.39 9.08
CA PRO A 104 -11.72 -2.44 9.60
C PRO A 104 -11.11 -1.11 10.04
N ARG A 105 -9.92 -1.12 10.65
CA ARG A 105 -9.24 0.10 11.10
C ARG A 105 -8.64 0.87 9.92
N LEU A 106 -8.07 0.16 8.94
CA LEU A 106 -7.54 0.76 7.72
C LEU A 106 -8.65 1.44 6.90
N ARG A 107 -9.86 0.87 6.83
CA ARG A 107 -11.03 1.53 6.19
C ARG A 107 -11.37 2.87 6.83
N VAL A 108 -11.46 2.89 8.15
CA VAL A 108 -11.76 4.14 8.90
C VAL A 108 -10.63 5.14 8.68
N ALA A 109 -9.37 4.72 8.85
CA ALA A 109 -8.22 5.58 8.65
C ALA A 109 -8.13 6.14 7.23
N LEU A 110 -8.47 5.35 6.20
CA LEU A 110 -8.47 5.81 4.81
C LEU A 110 -9.59 6.83 4.55
N SER A 111 -10.75 6.66 5.19
CA SER A 111 -11.88 7.57 5.06
C SER A 111 -11.63 8.93 5.74
N ASP A 112 -10.88 8.92 6.85
CA ASP A 112 -10.59 10.11 7.64
C ASP A 112 -9.29 10.82 7.19
N ALA A 113 -8.42 10.15 6.44
CA ALA A 113 -7.13 10.70 6.04
C ALA A 113 -7.27 11.78 4.97
N THR A 114 -6.56 12.90 5.15
CA THR A 114 -6.50 14.02 4.20
C THR A 114 -5.07 14.38 3.81
N ASP A 115 -4.11 13.52 4.13
CA ASP A 115 -2.68 13.78 4.03
C ASP A 115 -1.95 12.72 3.19
N GLU A 116 -0.64 12.81 3.15
CA GLU A 116 0.23 11.96 2.34
C GLU A 116 0.21 10.48 2.73
N THR A 117 -0.49 10.10 3.81
CA THR A 117 -0.58 8.70 4.26
C THR A 117 -1.57 7.86 3.48
N ILE A 118 -2.51 8.51 2.76
CA ILE A 118 -3.57 7.85 1.97
C ILE A 118 -3.05 6.69 1.12
N PRO A 119 -1.98 6.82 0.31
CA PRO A 119 -1.58 5.75 -0.60
C PRO A 119 -1.07 4.50 0.11
N GLU A 120 -0.36 4.66 1.24
CA GLU A 120 0.13 3.52 2.01
C GLU A 120 -0.98 2.85 2.82
N ILE A 121 -1.94 3.62 3.35
CA ILE A 121 -3.13 3.06 4.00
C ILE A 121 -3.98 2.30 2.99
N ALA A 122 -4.19 2.85 1.79
CA ALA A 122 -4.91 2.17 0.71
C ALA A 122 -4.24 0.86 0.30
N TYR A 123 -2.91 0.88 0.14
CA TYR A 123 -2.16 -0.34 -0.19
C TYR A 123 -2.21 -1.38 0.93
N ALA A 124 -2.08 -0.96 2.19
CA ALA A 124 -2.25 -1.86 3.32
C ALA A 124 -3.67 -2.46 3.36
N LEU A 125 -4.70 -1.66 3.06
CA LEU A 125 -6.07 -2.14 2.99
C LEU A 125 -6.25 -3.18 1.89
N ALA A 126 -5.63 -3.00 0.72
CA ALA A 126 -5.65 -4.01 -0.35
C ALA A 126 -4.99 -5.35 0.06
N VAL A 127 -3.96 -5.31 0.90
CA VAL A 127 -3.27 -6.51 1.40
C VAL A 127 -4.07 -7.21 2.50
N CYS A 128 -4.60 -6.45 3.45
CA CYS A 128 -5.28 -6.98 4.64
C CYS A 128 -6.76 -7.28 4.39
N GLY A 129 -7.38 -6.58 3.45
CA GLY A 129 -8.81 -6.64 3.12
C GLY A 129 -9.12 -7.55 1.94
N GLY A 130 -10.09 -7.15 1.13
CA GLY A 130 -10.54 -7.88 -0.04
C GLY A 130 -11.36 -7.02 -1.00
N TYR A 131 -12.11 -7.69 -1.89
CA TYR A 131 -12.86 -7.04 -2.97
C TYR A 131 -13.82 -5.94 -2.49
N SER A 132 -14.44 -6.09 -1.32
CA SER A 132 -15.32 -5.08 -0.73
C SER A 132 -14.64 -3.73 -0.43
N ASP A 133 -13.31 -3.69 -0.40
CA ASP A 133 -12.53 -2.49 -0.12
C ASP A 133 -12.14 -1.73 -1.41
N LEU A 134 -12.41 -2.29 -2.60
CA LEU A 134 -12.03 -1.71 -3.90
C LEU A 134 -12.59 -0.30 -4.08
N GLU A 135 -13.89 -0.12 -3.87
CA GLU A 135 -14.55 1.18 -4.05
C GLU A 135 -13.96 2.24 -3.11
N THR A 136 -13.68 1.86 -1.86
CA THR A 136 -13.04 2.75 -0.87
C THR A 136 -11.65 3.19 -1.33
N ILE A 137 -10.86 2.27 -1.90
CA ILE A 137 -9.53 2.58 -2.43
C ILE A 137 -9.60 3.49 -3.66
N LEU A 138 -10.59 3.29 -4.55
CA LEU A 138 -10.78 4.14 -5.73
C LEU A 138 -11.20 5.56 -5.34
N TRP A 139 -12.12 5.72 -4.38
CA TRP A 139 -12.46 7.03 -3.81
C TRP A 139 -11.23 7.73 -3.24
N ALA A 140 -10.40 7.00 -2.48
CA ALA A 140 -9.16 7.55 -1.95
C ALA A 140 -8.18 7.96 -3.06
N ALA A 141 -8.04 7.15 -4.11
CA ALA A 141 -7.17 7.45 -5.26
C ALA A 141 -7.57 8.74 -5.97
N ALA A 142 -8.88 9.00 -6.13
CA ALA A 142 -9.40 10.21 -6.78
C ALA A 142 -9.05 11.49 -6.01
N GLY A 143 -8.88 11.40 -4.68
CA GLY A 143 -8.45 12.52 -3.84
C GLY A 143 -6.94 12.81 -3.87
N VAL A 144 -6.10 11.89 -4.38
CA VAL A 144 -4.64 12.03 -4.32
C VAL A 144 -4.09 12.84 -5.49
N ARG A 145 -3.46 13.97 -5.16
CA ARG A 145 -2.90 14.90 -6.15
C ARG A 145 -1.55 14.47 -6.71
N SER A 146 -0.71 13.83 -5.89
CA SER A 146 0.63 13.44 -6.34
C SER A 146 0.52 12.23 -7.27
N GLN A 147 1.20 12.28 -8.42
CA GLN A 147 1.22 11.16 -9.37
C GLN A 147 1.69 9.87 -8.70
N LEU A 148 2.76 9.95 -7.90
CA LEU A 148 3.29 8.79 -7.17
C LEU A 148 2.26 8.19 -6.21
N GLY A 149 1.57 9.03 -5.44
CA GLY A 149 0.56 8.56 -4.48
C GLY A 149 -0.65 7.97 -5.19
N ARG A 150 -1.12 8.59 -6.26
CA ARG A 150 -2.24 8.09 -7.05
C ARG A 150 -1.92 6.74 -7.70
N ARG A 151 -0.74 6.59 -8.29
CA ARG A 151 -0.26 5.31 -8.83
C ARG A 151 -0.19 4.23 -7.75
N ARG A 152 0.25 4.59 -6.54
CA ARG A 152 0.27 3.67 -5.39
C ARG A 152 -1.14 3.20 -4.99
N CYS A 153 -2.15 4.08 -5.02
CA CYS A 153 -3.55 3.67 -4.83
C CYS A 153 -4.06 2.79 -6.00
N LEU A 154 -3.72 3.12 -7.25
CA LEU A 154 -4.08 2.28 -8.40
C LEU A 154 -3.45 0.89 -8.32
N LEU A 155 -2.22 0.77 -7.81
CA LEU A 155 -1.60 -0.53 -7.52
C LEU A 155 -2.33 -1.27 -6.40
N ALA A 156 -2.84 -0.57 -5.38
CA ALA A 156 -3.69 -1.17 -4.35
C ALA A 156 -4.99 -1.74 -4.95
N ALA A 157 -5.67 -1.00 -5.83
CA ALA A 157 -6.83 -1.50 -6.56
C ALA A 157 -6.46 -2.68 -7.46
N ALA A 158 -5.36 -2.58 -8.22
CA ALA A 158 -4.84 -3.64 -9.07
C ALA A 158 -4.54 -4.92 -8.29
N ARG A 159 -4.05 -4.80 -7.06
CA ARG A 159 -3.80 -5.93 -6.16
C ARG A 159 -5.07 -6.69 -5.80
N ILE A 160 -6.12 -5.97 -5.39
CA ILE A 160 -7.43 -6.58 -5.13
C ILE A 160 -7.94 -7.32 -6.36
N LEU A 161 -7.71 -6.75 -7.54
CA LEU A 161 -8.16 -7.28 -8.82
C LEU A 161 -7.22 -8.34 -9.42
N GLY A 162 -6.10 -8.65 -8.77
CA GLY A 162 -5.15 -9.67 -9.21
C GLY A 162 -4.33 -9.28 -10.44
N VAL A 163 -4.12 -7.99 -10.71
CA VAL A 163 -3.38 -7.46 -11.87
C VAL A 163 -2.26 -6.47 -11.52
N GLU A 164 -1.78 -6.51 -10.28
CA GLU A 164 -0.78 -5.59 -9.76
C GLU A 164 0.53 -5.61 -10.58
N ASP A 165 1.07 -6.80 -10.85
CA ASP A 165 2.35 -6.96 -11.55
C ASP A 165 2.30 -6.46 -13.01
N GLU A 166 1.18 -6.67 -13.69
CA GLU A 166 0.93 -6.18 -15.04
C GLU A 166 0.85 -4.65 -15.06
N LEU A 167 0.10 -4.05 -14.11
CA LEU A 167 -0.02 -2.60 -14.02
C LEU A 167 1.33 -1.97 -13.64
N TYR A 168 2.03 -2.52 -12.64
CA TYR A 168 3.33 -2.04 -12.19
C TYR A 168 4.33 -1.96 -13.33
N ARG A 169 4.43 -3.03 -14.12
CA ARG A 169 5.30 -3.06 -15.31
C ARG A 169 4.95 -1.97 -16.31
N LEU A 170 3.65 -1.77 -16.58
CA LEU A 170 3.19 -0.76 -17.53
C LEU A 170 3.49 0.66 -17.06
N LEU A 171 3.34 0.95 -15.76
CA LEU A 171 3.61 2.26 -15.17
C LEU A 171 5.10 2.64 -15.15
N LEU A 172 5.99 1.65 -15.12
CA LEU A 172 7.44 1.84 -15.15
C LEU A 172 8.05 1.95 -16.55
N MET A 173 7.30 1.59 -17.59
CA MET A 173 7.77 1.74 -18.97
C MET A 173 7.99 3.21 -19.32
N ASP A 174 9.00 3.48 -20.15
CA ASP A 174 9.12 4.76 -20.82
C ASP A 174 7.88 5.01 -21.71
N PRO A 175 7.54 6.26 -22.02
CA PRO A 175 6.30 6.58 -22.75
C PRO A 175 6.15 5.83 -24.08
N VAL A 176 7.23 5.69 -24.85
CA VAL A 176 7.17 5.06 -26.18
C VAL A 176 6.92 3.56 -26.05
N ALA A 177 7.65 2.88 -25.16
CA ALA A 177 7.43 1.46 -24.90
C ALA A 177 6.03 1.19 -24.34
N ARG A 178 5.53 2.08 -23.47
CA ARG A 178 4.18 1.99 -22.90
C ARG A 178 3.10 2.08 -23.98
N ASP A 179 3.20 3.05 -24.88
CA ASP A 179 2.24 3.23 -25.97
C ASP A 179 2.23 2.02 -26.92
N GLN A 180 3.41 1.47 -27.22
CA GLN A 180 3.53 0.24 -28.01
C GLN A 180 2.85 -0.95 -27.33
N GLU A 181 3.03 -1.10 -26.02
CA GLU A 181 2.41 -2.16 -25.23
C GLU A 181 0.88 -1.99 -25.14
N ILE A 182 0.38 -0.76 -24.98
CA ILE A 182 -1.06 -0.44 -25.02
C ILE A 182 -1.65 -0.86 -26.37
N LEU A 183 -1.02 -0.48 -27.49
CA LEU A 183 -1.47 -0.86 -28.83
C LEU A 183 -1.38 -2.36 -29.09
N ARG A 184 -0.36 -3.03 -28.55
CA ARG A 184 -0.24 -4.50 -28.64
C ARG A 184 -1.41 -5.19 -27.95
N ARG A 185 -1.77 -4.74 -26.75
CA ARG A 185 -2.90 -5.22 -25.95
C ARG A 185 -4.25 -4.95 -26.62
N ALA A 186 -4.42 -3.78 -27.23
CA ALA A 186 -5.63 -3.43 -27.97
C ALA A 186 -5.89 -4.40 -29.14
N ARG A 187 -4.85 -4.66 -29.94
CA ARG A 187 -4.96 -5.55 -31.11
C ARG A 187 -5.38 -6.97 -30.75
N SER A 188 -4.96 -7.49 -29.59
CA SER A 188 -5.42 -8.80 -29.11
C SER A 188 -6.89 -8.81 -28.68
N GLY A 189 -7.45 -7.66 -28.31
CA GLY A 189 -8.84 -7.53 -27.82
C GLY A 189 -9.88 -7.18 -28.90
N GLY A 190 -9.47 -7.01 -30.16
CA GLY A 190 -10.37 -6.72 -31.29
C GLY A 190 -10.78 -5.25 -31.44
N ALA A 191 -11.69 -4.98 -32.38
CA ALA A 191 -12.02 -3.64 -32.85
C ALA A 191 -12.61 -2.70 -31.77
N SER A 192 -13.33 -3.26 -30.79
CA SER A 192 -13.89 -2.51 -29.66
C SER A 192 -12.79 -1.99 -28.73
N MET A 193 -11.77 -2.81 -28.46
CA MET A 193 -10.60 -2.45 -27.65
C MET A 193 -9.75 -1.36 -28.34
N GLU A 194 -9.62 -1.44 -29.66
CA GLU A 194 -8.91 -0.41 -30.46
C GLU A 194 -9.64 0.94 -30.46
N ALA A 195 -10.97 0.95 -30.39
CA ALA A 195 -11.74 2.19 -30.26
C ALA A 195 -11.47 2.86 -28.89
N ALA A 196 -11.41 2.06 -27.83
CA ALA A 196 -11.12 2.56 -26.49
C ALA A 196 -9.71 3.15 -26.37
N VAL A 197 -8.69 2.47 -26.92
CA VAL A 197 -7.32 3.01 -26.96
C VAL A 197 -7.22 4.29 -27.80
N ARG A 198 -7.98 4.40 -28.89
CA ARG A 198 -8.02 5.64 -29.68
C ARG A 198 -8.59 6.81 -28.89
N ALA A 199 -9.62 6.61 -28.07
CA ALA A 199 -10.14 7.65 -27.19
C ALA A 199 -9.08 8.10 -26.18
N TYR A 200 -8.40 7.16 -25.52
CA TYR A 200 -7.30 7.43 -24.60
C TYR A 200 -6.14 8.21 -25.26
N GLN A 201 -5.74 7.85 -26.48
CA GLN A 201 -4.70 8.56 -27.23
C GLN A 201 -5.10 9.99 -27.64
N ASN A 202 -6.40 10.29 -27.69
CA ASN A 202 -6.94 11.62 -27.95
C ASN A 202 -7.20 12.41 -26.65
N ASP A 203 -6.59 12.00 -25.53
CA ASP A 203 -6.71 12.63 -24.22
C ASP A 203 -8.13 12.56 -23.61
N ASP A 204 -8.98 11.66 -24.11
CA ASP A 204 -10.30 11.35 -23.55
C ASP A 204 -10.24 10.03 -22.77
N GLU A 205 -9.57 10.08 -21.62
CA GLU A 205 -9.40 8.92 -20.75
C GLU A 205 -10.76 8.36 -20.28
N ALA A 206 -11.73 9.25 -20.00
CA ALA A 206 -13.06 8.86 -19.54
C ALA A 206 -13.80 8.04 -20.60
N ALA A 207 -13.87 8.53 -21.84
CA ALA A 207 -14.49 7.77 -22.94
C ALA A 207 -13.74 6.47 -23.23
N GLY A 208 -12.41 6.47 -23.10
CA GLY A 208 -11.60 5.26 -23.21
C GLY A 208 -11.99 4.19 -22.19
N VAL A 209 -12.15 4.56 -20.92
CA VAL A 209 -12.55 3.61 -19.87
C VAL A 209 -13.97 3.09 -20.08
N VAL A 210 -14.92 3.96 -20.46
CA VAL A 210 -16.30 3.57 -20.78
C VAL A 210 -16.32 2.57 -21.94
N ALA A 211 -15.58 2.84 -23.01
CA ALA A 211 -15.47 1.93 -24.14
C ALA A 211 -14.84 0.59 -23.76
N LEU A 212 -13.84 0.56 -22.87
CA LEU A 212 -13.30 -0.70 -22.32
C LEU A 212 -14.33 -1.46 -21.48
N ALA A 213 -15.15 -0.76 -20.69
CA ALA A 213 -16.20 -1.38 -19.88
C ALA A 213 -17.25 -2.05 -20.78
N GLU A 214 -17.68 -1.37 -21.84
CA GLU A 214 -18.61 -1.93 -22.84
C GLU A 214 -18.00 -3.11 -23.60
N ALA A 215 -16.73 -3.00 -24.01
CA ALA A 215 -16.03 -4.04 -24.76
C ALA A 215 -15.78 -5.31 -23.94
N SER A 216 -15.46 -5.16 -22.66
CA SER A 216 -15.10 -6.28 -21.78
C SER A 216 -16.29 -6.87 -21.03
N GLY A 217 -17.35 -6.10 -20.80
CA GLY A 217 -18.49 -6.50 -19.98
C GLY A 217 -18.18 -6.61 -18.48
N LEU A 218 -16.97 -6.28 -18.05
CA LEU A 218 -16.50 -6.41 -16.67
C LEU A 218 -17.09 -5.31 -15.77
N GLU A 219 -17.63 -5.71 -14.63
CA GLU A 219 -18.21 -4.78 -13.65
C GLU A 219 -17.12 -3.89 -13.03
N GLU A 220 -15.92 -4.42 -12.83
CA GLU A 220 -14.79 -3.72 -12.26
C GLU A 220 -14.30 -2.59 -13.18
N VAL A 221 -14.34 -2.83 -14.49
CA VAL A 221 -13.98 -1.79 -15.48
C VAL A 221 -15.08 -0.72 -15.55
N ARG A 222 -16.35 -1.11 -15.41
CA ARG A 222 -17.47 -0.16 -15.29
C ARG A 222 -17.33 0.70 -14.04
N MET A 223 -17.01 0.10 -12.90
CA MET A 223 -16.77 0.82 -11.65
C MET A 223 -15.66 1.86 -11.81
N LEU A 224 -14.55 1.53 -12.48
CA LEU A 224 -13.47 2.50 -12.75
C LEU A 224 -13.93 3.72 -13.57
N ALA A 225 -14.99 3.59 -14.38
CA ALA A 225 -15.53 4.71 -15.16
C ALA A 225 -16.18 5.78 -14.26
N ASP A 226 -16.65 5.40 -13.07
CA ASP A 226 -17.32 6.31 -12.12
C ASP A 226 -16.34 7.19 -11.33
N PHE A 227 -15.03 6.97 -11.47
CA PHE A 227 -13.99 7.69 -10.74
C PHE A 227 -13.12 8.55 -11.65
N GLU A 228 -12.89 9.81 -11.28
CA GLU A 228 -11.92 10.68 -11.96
C GLU A 228 -10.51 10.48 -11.40
N ILE A 229 -9.83 9.44 -11.88
CA ILE A 229 -8.45 9.10 -11.50
C ILE A 229 -7.60 9.11 -12.78
N GLU A 230 -6.57 9.95 -12.86
CA GLU A 230 -5.62 9.91 -13.99
C GLU A 230 -4.86 8.57 -13.99
N GLU A 231 -4.62 8.03 -15.17
CA GLU A 231 -3.96 6.74 -15.44
C GLU A 231 -4.79 5.50 -15.06
N ARG A 232 -6.09 5.66 -14.74
CA ARG A 232 -7.03 4.55 -14.49
C ARG A 232 -7.31 3.72 -15.73
N PHE A 233 -7.18 4.31 -16.93
CA PHE A 233 -7.28 3.59 -18.19
C PHE A 233 -6.26 2.46 -18.28
N LEU A 234 -5.06 2.65 -17.73
CA LEU A 234 -4.02 1.61 -17.74
C LEU A 234 -4.46 0.40 -16.90
N LEU A 235 -5.08 0.64 -15.74
CA LEU A 235 -5.67 -0.43 -14.92
C LEU A 235 -6.83 -1.11 -15.65
N ALA A 236 -7.76 -0.33 -16.21
CA ALA A 236 -8.90 -0.84 -16.98
C ALA A 236 -8.45 -1.74 -18.15
N LEU A 237 -7.43 -1.30 -18.91
CA LEU A 237 -6.89 -2.03 -20.06
C LEU A 237 -6.25 -3.35 -19.63
N VAL A 238 -5.49 -3.33 -18.54
CA VAL A 238 -4.86 -4.54 -17.99
C VAL A 238 -5.92 -5.55 -17.55
N LEU A 239 -6.99 -5.11 -16.87
CA LEU A 239 -8.10 -5.98 -16.46
C LEU A 239 -8.80 -6.61 -17.66
N ALA A 240 -9.21 -5.76 -18.61
CA ALA A 240 -9.92 -6.18 -19.81
C ALA A 240 -9.09 -7.15 -20.65
N THR A 241 -7.76 -6.99 -20.69
CA THR A 241 -6.89 -7.93 -21.42
C THR A 241 -6.58 -9.21 -20.68
N LYS A 242 -6.51 -9.22 -19.34
CA LYS A 242 -6.19 -10.45 -18.60
C LYS A 242 -7.36 -11.44 -18.61
N ARG A 243 -8.58 -10.95 -18.34
CA ARG A 243 -9.80 -11.76 -18.24
C ARG A 243 -10.31 -12.30 -19.57
N GLN A 244 -9.79 -11.82 -20.71
CA GLN A 244 -10.09 -12.39 -22.03
C GLN A 244 -9.42 -13.76 -22.28
N PHE A 245 -8.44 -14.14 -21.46
CA PHE A 245 -7.66 -15.38 -21.62
C PHE A 245 -7.81 -16.37 -20.44
N GLU A 246 -8.74 -16.09 -19.52
CA GLU A 246 -9.16 -16.99 -18.43
C GLU A 246 -10.54 -17.60 -18.75
#